data_AF-A0A916BSL0-F1
#
_entry.id   AF-A0A916BSL0-F1
#
_cell.length_a   1.000
_cell.length_b   1.000
_cell.length_c   1.000
_cell.angle_alpha   90.00
_cell.angle_beta   90.00
_cell.angle_gamma   90.00
#
_symmetry.space_group_name_H-M   'P 1'
#
loop_
_entity.id
_entity.type
_entity.pdbx_description
1 polymer ?
#
loop_
_entity_poly.entity_id
_entity_poly.type
_entity_poly.pdbx_seq_one_letter_code
_entity_poly.pdbx_strand_id
1 'polypeptide(L)'
;MNTTKLNFRIDLILGFAFMLVLLSGLTARAAPERMGLHAFIGLGLSFGIVIHLILHRKWMAAAGRSSEKSGPLKPNLWLTRLLAVTWLWTLLSGLHGHLDPINGTPTHALAAASMTGILLIHLARHWKWVVTTTKRYWG
;
A
#
# COMPACT_ATOMS: atom_id res chain seq x y z
N MET A 1 12.70 -16.08 14.91
CA MET A 1 12.46 -15.82 13.47
C MET A 1 13.19 -14.54 13.05
N ASN A 2 13.88 -14.51 11.91
CA ASN A 2 14.57 -13.31 11.43
C ASN A 2 13.54 -12.22 11.05
N THR A 3 13.56 -11.09 11.77
CA THR A 3 12.61 -9.99 11.61
C THR A 3 12.65 -9.37 10.20
N THR A 4 13.83 -9.30 9.58
CA THR A 4 13.97 -8.83 8.20
C THR A 4 13.28 -9.76 7.20
N LYS A 5 13.41 -11.08 7.40
CA LYS A 5 12.74 -12.09 6.55
C LYS A 5 11.22 -12.03 6.71
N LEU A 6 10.72 -11.82 7.94
CA LEU A 6 9.29 -11.64 8.20
C LEU A 6 8.76 -10.39 7.50
N ASN A 7 9.40 -9.23 7.69
CA ASN A 7 8.97 -7.98 7.07
C ASN A 7 8.91 -8.11 5.55
N PHE A 8 9.94 -8.70 4.94
CA PHE A 8 9.96 -8.92 3.50
C PHE A 8 8.79 -9.78 3.01
N ARG A 9 8.44 -10.84 3.73
CA ARG A 9 7.26 -11.68 3.40
C ARG A 9 5.96 -10.91 3.49
N ILE A 10 5.81 -10.09 4.53
CA ILE A 10 4.62 -9.24 4.70
C ILE A 10 4.52 -8.24 3.55
N ASP A 11 5.63 -7.59 3.16
CA ASP A 11 5.65 -6.65 2.04
C ASP A 11 5.24 -7.32 0.72
N LEU A 12 5.71 -8.54 0.46
CA LEU A 12 5.29 -9.32 -0.70
C LEU A 12 3.81 -9.69 -0.66
N ILE A 13 3.30 -10.13 0.49
CA ILE A 13 1.87 -10.46 0.67
C ILE A 13 1.01 -9.22 0.43
N LEU A 14 1.41 -8.06 0.94
CA LEU A 14 0.68 -6.80 0.72
C LEU A 14 0.74 -6.36 -0.74
N GLY A 15 1.89 -6.50 -1.39
CA GLY A 15 2.03 -6.22 -2.82
C GLY A 15 1.10 -7.11 -3.66
N PHE A 16 1.04 -8.41 -3.35
CA PHE A 16 0.12 -9.34 -4.02
C PHE A 16 -1.35 -9.02 -3.73
N ALA A 17 -1.71 -8.77 -2.46
CA ALA A 17 -3.06 -8.39 -2.08
C ALA A 17 -3.51 -7.11 -2.79
N PHE A 18 -2.64 -6.11 -2.92
CA PHE A 18 -2.92 -4.89 -3.69
C PHE A 18 -3.24 -5.21 -5.15
N MET A 19 -2.48 -6.08 -5.80
CA MET A 19 -2.77 -6.49 -7.19
C MET A 19 -4.13 -7.18 -7.32
N LEU A 20 -4.51 -8.00 -6.34
CA LEU A 20 -5.85 -8.61 -6.30
C LEU A 20 -6.95 -7.57 -6.10
N VAL A 21 -6.76 -6.56 -5.24
CA VAL A 21 -7.71 -5.45 -5.07
C VAL A 21 -7.87 -4.67 -6.38
N LEU A 22 -6.76 -4.36 -7.04
CA LEU A 22 -6.78 -3.64 -8.31
C LEU A 22 -7.53 -4.43 -9.40
N LEU A 23 -7.19 -5.71 -9.56
CA LEU A 23 -7.82 -6.57 -10.56
C LEU A 23 -9.32 -6.80 -10.27
N SER A 24 -9.68 -7.03 -9.01
CA SER A 24 -11.09 -7.17 -8.62
C SER A 24 -11.87 -5.87 -8.83
N GLY A 25 -11.27 -4.71 -8.58
CA GLY A 25 -11.90 -3.40 -8.83
C GLY A 25 -12.11 -3.12 -10.32
N LEU A 26 -11.13 -3.47 -11.16
CA LEU A 26 -11.26 -3.34 -12.62
C LEU A 26 -12.35 -4.25 -13.18
N THR A 27 -12.45 -5.48 -12.67
CA THR A 27 -13.46 -6.45 -13.13
C THR A 27 -14.85 -6.21 -12.55
N ALA A 28 -14.96 -5.60 -11.36
CA ALA A 28 -16.25 -5.25 -10.74
C ALA A 28 -17.07 -4.26 -11.58
N ARG A 29 -16.43 -3.46 -12.44
CA ARG A 29 -17.15 -2.61 -13.42
C ARG A 29 -17.92 -3.43 -14.46
N ALA A 30 -17.39 -4.59 -14.86
CA ALA A 30 -18.02 -5.47 -15.83
C ALA A 30 -18.97 -6.51 -15.18
N ALA A 31 -18.80 -6.74 -13.89
CA ALA A 31 -19.49 -7.76 -13.12
C ALA A 31 -19.79 -7.21 -11.70
N PRO A 32 -20.87 -6.42 -11.52
CA PRO A 32 -21.17 -5.74 -10.26
C PRO A 32 -21.30 -6.66 -9.05
N GLU A 33 -21.68 -7.93 -9.24
CA GLU A 33 -21.72 -8.95 -8.21
C GLU A 33 -20.35 -9.21 -7.56
N ARG A 34 -19.25 -8.85 -8.24
CA ARG A 34 -17.87 -8.95 -7.73
C ARG A 34 -17.46 -7.78 -6.83
N MET A 35 -18.31 -6.77 -6.67
CA MET A 35 -18.02 -5.62 -5.79
C MET A 35 -17.76 -6.07 -4.34
N GLY A 36 -18.47 -7.09 -3.87
CA GLY A 36 -18.25 -7.66 -2.53
C GLY A 36 -16.83 -8.22 -2.35
N LEU A 37 -16.27 -8.87 -3.38
CA LEU A 37 -14.90 -9.38 -3.35
C LEU A 37 -13.88 -8.25 -3.31
N HIS A 38 -14.06 -7.20 -4.13
CA HIS A 38 -13.19 -6.03 -4.12
C HIS A 38 -13.16 -5.36 -2.74
N ALA A 39 -14.33 -5.13 -2.15
CA ALA A 39 -14.45 -4.56 -0.81
C ALA A 39 -13.80 -5.44 0.27
N PHE A 40 -14.05 -6.76 0.24
CA PHE A 40 -13.47 -7.71 1.19
C PHE A 40 -11.95 -7.73 1.14
N ILE A 41 -11.35 -7.87 -0.04
CA ILE A 41 -9.90 -7.86 -0.21
C ILE A 41 -9.33 -6.48 0.17
N GLY A 42 -10.02 -5.39 -0.18
CA GLY A 42 -9.63 -4.02 0.18
C GLY A 42 -9.56 -3.78 1.69
N LEU A 43 -10.52 -4.32 2.45
CA LEU A 43 -10.49 -4.29 3.92
C LEU A 43 -9.36 -5.15 4.49
N GLY A 44 -9.15 -6.34 3.95
CA GLY A 44 -8.01 -7.20 4.34
C GLY A 44 -6.66 -6.53 4.09
N LEU A 45 -6.48 -5.89 2.94
CA LEU A 45 -5.30 -5.09 2.61
C LEU A 45 -5.12 -3.93 3.60
N SER A 46 -6.20 -3.27 3.99
CA SER A 46 -6.18 -2.16 4.94
C SER A 46 -5.67 -2.61 6.32
N PHE A 47 -6.12 -3.76 6.81
CA PHE A 47 -5.57 -4.35 8.04
C PHE A 47 -4.08 -4.69 7.90
N GLY A 48 -3.70 -5.25 6.76
CA GLY A 48 -2.31 -5.57 6.44
C GLY A 48 -1.39 -4.34 6.41
N ILE A 49 -1.85 -3.21 5.86
CA ILE A 49 -1.11 -1.94 5.85
C ILE A 49 -0.88 -1.43 7.28
N VAL A 50 -1.88 -1.51 8.16
CA VAL A 50 -1.70 -1.14 9.58
C VAL A 50 -0.61 -1.99 10.24
N ILE A 51 -0.62 -3.31 10.01
CA ILE A 51 0.44 -4.21 10.51
C ILE A 51 1.80 -3.78 9.98
N HIS A 52 1.93 -3.51 8.67
CA HIS A 52 3.18 -3.07 8.06
C HIS A 52 3.69 -1.78 8.69
N LEU A 53 2.83 -0.77 8.89
CA LEU A 53 3.21 0.48 9.55
C LEU A 53 3.70 0.24 11.00
N ILE A 54 3.05 -0.66 11.74
CA ILE A 54 3.49 -1.04 13.10
C ILE A 54 4.87 -1.69 13.07
N LEU A 55 5.12 -2.61 12.14
CA LEU A 55 6.42 -3.28 12.00
C LEU A 55 7.53 -2.30 11.61
N HIS A 56 7.20 -1.26 10.85
CA HIS A 56 8.13 -0.23 10.41
C HIS A 56 8.24 0.96 11.37
N ARG A 57 7.53 0.97 12.51
CA ARG A 57 7.48 2.12 13.44
C ARG A 57 8.85 2.60 13.92
N LYS A 58 9.77 1.67 14.22
CA LYS A 58 11.13 2.00 14.69
C LYS A 58 11.94 2.70 13.60
N TRP A 59 11.82 2.22 12.36
CA TRP A 59 12.48 2.82 11.20
C TRP A 59 11.89 4.21 10.91
N MET A 60 10.57 4.37 10.93
CA MET A 60 9.93 5.66 10.72
C MET A 60 10.34 6.69 11.78
N ALA A 61 10.39 6.28 13.06
CA ALA A 61 10.87 7.13 14.14
C ALA A 61 12.34 7.53 13.92
N ALA A 62 13.19 6.61 13.46
CA ALA A 62 14.59 6.92 13.15
C ALA A 62 14.75 7.88 11.97
N ALA A 63 13.96 7.70 10.91
CA ALA A 63 13.95 8.57 9.74
C ALA A 63 13.40 9.97 10.05
N GLY A 64 12.51 10.08 11.04
CA GLY A 64 11.89 11.34 11.46
C GLY A 64 12.78 12.21 12.36
N ARG A 65 13.84 11.65 12.98
CA ARG A 65 14.77 12.45 13.78
C ARG A 65 15.56 13.40 12.87
N SER A 66 15.75 14.65 13.30
CA SER A 66 16.66 15.57 12.63
C SER A 66 18.09 15.19 12.99
N SER A 67 18.74 14.41 12.15
CA SER A 67 20.16 14.05 12.29
C SER A 67 20.79 13.99 10.91
N GLU A 68 22.08 14.27 10.80
CA GLU A 68 22.81 14.16 9.52
C GLU A 68 22.62 12.77 8.88
N LYS A 69 22.62 11.72 9.71
CA LYS A 69 22.42 10.33 9.29
C LYS A 69 21.01 10.01 8.78
N SER A 70 20.00 10.84 9.06
CA SER A 70 18.62 10.60 8.60
C SER A 70 18.30 11.27 7.27
N GLY A 71 19.16 12.16 6.76
CA GLY A 71 18.99 12.83 5.46
C GLY A 71 18.62 11.87 4.31
N PRO A 72 19.38 10.79 4.10
CA PRO A 72 19.07 9.80 3.05
C PRO A 72 17.75 9.04 3.25
N LEU A 73 17.23 8.99 4.48
CA LEU A 73 15.98 8.29 4.83
C LEU A 73 14.74 9.16 4.64
N LYS A 74 14.89 10.49 4.64
CA LYS A 74 13.76 11.43 4.56
C LYS A 74 12.88 11.25 3.32
N PRO A 75 13.41 11.06 2.10
CA PRO A 75 12.54 10.88 0.94
C PRO A 75 11.73 9.56 1.01
N ASN A 76 12.29 8.50 1.59
CA ASN A 76 11.54 7.25 1.83
C ASN A 76 10.42 7.49 2.85
N LEU A 77 10.71 8.20 3.95
CA LEU A 77 9.71 8.55 4.95
C LEU A 77 8.57 9.38 4.35
N TRP A 78 8.89 10.36 3.50
CA TRP A 78 7.90 11.15 2.78
C TRP A 78 7.02 10.28 1.88
N LEU A 79 7.63 9.37 1.12
CA LEU A 79 6.90 8.46 0.25
C LEU A 79 5.98 7.51 1.05
N THR A 80 6.45 6.99 2.18
CA THR A 80 5.63 6.17 3.10
C THR A 80 4.46 6.97 3.68
N ARG A 81 4.68 8.23 4.08
CA ARG A 81 3.60 9.10 4.58
C ARG A 81 2.58 9.39 3.48
N LEU A 82 3.06 9.71 2.28
CA LEU A 82 2.19 9.97 1.14
C LEU A 82 1.34 8.74 0.81
N LEU A 83 1.93 7.55 0.76
CA LEU A 83 1.20 6.28 0.62
C LEU A 83 0.15 6.08 1.71
N ALA A 84 0.49 6.33 2.97
CA ALA A 84 -0.46 6.17 4.08
C ALA A 84 -1.65 7.15 3.96
N VAL A 85 -1.39 8.40 3.58
CA VAL A 85 -2.45 9.39 3.35
C VAL A 85 -3.33 9.01 2.16
N THR A 86 -2.74 8.62 1.03
CA THR A 86 -3.52 8.23 -0.15
C THR A 86 -4.27 6.92 0.04
N TRP A 87 -3.72 5.98 0.83
CA TRP A 87 -4.45 4.78 1.26
C TRP A 87 -5.67 5.16 2.10
N LEU A 88 -5.51 6.01 3.12
CA LEU A 88 -6.63 6.43 3.96
C LEU A 88 -7.70 7.15 3.13
N TRP A 89 -7.28 8.02 2.21
CA TRP A 89 -8.20 8.67 1.28
C TRP A 89 -8.92 7.67 0.39
N THR A 90 -8.24 6.65 -0.13
CA THR A 90 -8.83 5.58 -0.95
C THR A 90 -9.86 4.78 -0.17
N LEU A 91 -9.56 4.45 1.10
CA LEU A 91 -10.47 3.73 1.99
C LEU A 91 -11.73 4.55 2.30
N LEU A 92 -11.57 5.80 2.71
CA LEU A 92 -12.69 6.68 3.06
C LEU A 92 -13.54 7.03 1.85
N SER A 93 -12.94 7.29 0.69
CA SER A 93 -13.66 7.52 -0.55
C SER A 93 -14.38 6.28 -1.06
N GLY A 94 -13.84 5.08 -0.82
CA GLY A 94 -14.53 3.82 -1.15
C GLY A 94 -15.77 3.60 -0.29
N LEU A 95 -15.66 3.86 1.01
CA LEU A 95 -16.82 3.85 1.92
C LEU A 95 -17.85 4.90 1.51
N HIS A 96 -17.40 6.12 1.18
CA HIS A 96 -18.27 7.17 0.66
C HIS A 96 -18.96 6.74 -0.64
N GLY A 97 -18.25 6.14 -1.60
CA GLY A 97 -18.84 5.64 -2.85
C GLY A 97 -19.86 4.53 -2.66
N HIS A 98 -19.78 3.77 -1.56
CA HIS A 98 -20.81 2.82 -1.20
C HIS A 98 -22.09 3.50 -0.68
N LEU A 99 -21.96 4.62 0.04
CA LEU A 99 -23.09 5.38 0.62
C LEU A 99 -23.70 6.39 -0.35
N ASP A 100 -22.87 7.04 -1.17
CA ASP A 100 -23.22 7.98 -2.23
C ASP A 100 -22.43 7.63 -3.50
N PRO A 101 -22.98 6.76 -4.36
CA PRO A 101 -22.30 6.33 -5.57
C PRO A 101 -22.02 7.46 -6.56
N ILE A 102 -22.83 8.54 -6.56
CA ILE A 102 -22.71 9.64 -7.53
C ILE A 102 -21.45 10.46 -7.24
N ASN A 103 -21.26 10.86 -5.98
CA ASN A 103 -20.13 11.72 -5.60
C ASN A 103 -18.91 10.93 -5.10
N GLY A 104 -19.12 9.77 -4.49
CA GLY A 104 -18.05 8.99 -3.88
C GLY A 104 -17.27 8.13 -4.88
N THR A 105 -17.92 7.57 -5.91
CA THR A 105 -17.25 6.70 -6.90
C THR A 105 -16.16 7.42 -7.70
N PRO A 106 -16.39 8.64 -8.25
CA PRO A 106 -15.34 9.40 -8.94
C PRO A 106 -14.15 9.71 -8.03
N THR A 107 -14.44 10.10 -6.78
CA THR A 107 -13.42 10.39 -5.77
C THR A 107 -12.59 9.15 -5.45
N HIS A 108 -13.22 7.99 -5.30
CA HIS A 108 -12.53 6.72 -5.05
C HIS A 108 -11.65 6.31 -6.22
N ALA A 109 -12.13 6.47 -7.46
CA ALA A 109 -11.35 6.17 -8.65
C ALA A 109 -10.07 7.04 -8.73
N LEU A 110 -10.18 8.34 -8.44
CA LEU A 110 -9.04 9.26 -8.42
C LEU A 110 -8.05 8.91 -7.29
N ALA A 111 -8.56 8.61 -6.10
CA ALA A 111 -7.75 8.20 -4.96
C ALA A 111 -6.99 6.89 -5.25
N ALA A 112 -7.68 5.89 -5.81
CA ALA A 112 -7.09 4.61 -6.18
C ALA A 112 -6.04 4.75 -7.29
N ALA A 113 -6.28 5.58 -8.31
CA ALA A 113 -5.30 5.88 -9.35
C ALA A 113 -4.05 6.56 -8.77
N SER A 114 -4.24 7.54 -7.88
CA SER A 114 -3.16 8.23 -7.18
C SER A 114 -2.33 7.27 -6.32
N MET A 115 -3.00 6.44 -5.52
CA MET A 115 -2.37 5.41 -4.69
C MET A 115 -1.56 4.42 -5.54
N THR A 116 -2.11 3.99 -6.68
CA THR A 116 -1.41 3.11 -7.63
C THR A 116 -0.15 3.77 -8.17
N GLY A 117 -0.24 5.03 -8.62
CA GLY A 117 0.93 5.78 -9.12
C GLY A 117 2.04 5.92 -8.08
N ILE A 118 1.68 6.29 -6.85
CA ILE A 118 2.64 6.45 -5.75
C ILE A 118 3.26 5.09 -5.38
N LEU A 119 2.47 4.01 -5.38
CA LEU A 119 2.97 2.66 -5.09
C LEU A 119 3.95 2.18 -6.16
N LEU A 120 3.70 2.48 -7.43
CA LEU A 120 4.63 2.17 -8.52
C LEU A 120 5.95 2.93 -8.37
N ILE A 121 5.90 4.21 -8.00
CA ILE A 121 7.10 5.01 -7.68
C ILE A 121 7.87 4.39 -6.51
N HIS A 122 7.16 3.97 -5.46
CA HIS A 122 7.74 3.30 -4.30
C HIS A 122 8.42 1.99 -4.70
N LEU A 123 7.75 1.13 -5.45
CA LEU A 123 8.31 -0.13 -5.93
C LEU A 123 9.54 0.11 -6.82
N ALA A 124 9.46 1.03 -7.78
CA ALA A 124 10.57 1.36 -8.68
C ALA A 124 11.82 1.81 -7.92
N ARG A 125 11.64 2.69 -6.93
CA ARG A 125 12.71 3.16 -6.04
C ARG A 125 13.35 2.04 -5.24
N HIS A 126 12.57 1.04 -4.85
CA HIS A 126 13.01 -0.09 -4.03
C HIS A 126 13.33 -1.37 -4.83
N TRP A 127 13.29 -1.33 -6.17
CA TRP A 127 13.41 -2.51 -7.03
C TRP A 127 14.70 -3.29 -6.80
N LYS A 128 15.85 -2.60 -6.71
CA LYS A 128 17.15 -3.25 -6.45
C LYS A 128 17.12 -4.02 -5.12
N TRP A 129 16.56 -3.42 -4.08
CA TRP A 129 16.43 -4.07 -2.77
C TRP A 129 15.51 -5.29 -2.83
N VAL A 130 14.38 -5.19 -3.54
CA VAL A 130 13.46 -6.32 -3.75
C VAL A 130 14.21 -7.47 -4.43
N VAL A 131 14.86 -7.24 -5.57
CA VAL A 131 15.57 -8.27 -6.32
C VAL A 131 16.68 -8.93 -5.48
N THR A 132 17.51 -8.14 -4.80
CA THR A 132 18.59 -8.69 -3.96
C THR A 132 18.05 -9.49 -2.78
N THR A 133 16.97 -9.02 -2.15
CA THR A 133 16.36 -9.71 -1.00
C THR A 133 15.65 -10.99 -1.42
N THR A 134 14.96 -11.00 -2.56
CA THR A 134 14.37 -12.20 -3.14
C THR A 134 15.44 -13.24 -3.43
N LYS A 135 16.53 -12.87 -4.12
CA LYS A 135 17.66 -13.78 -4.38
C LYS A 135 18.24 -14.35 -3.09
N ARG A 136 18.43 -13.52 -2.06
CA ARG A 136 18.98 -13.98 -0.76
C ARG A 136 18.13 -15.08 -0.09
N TYR A 137 16.80 -15.03 -0.24
CA TYR A 137 15.89 -15.90 0.51
C TYR A 137 15.34 -17.07 -0.30
N TRP A 138 15.41 -17.03 -1.63
CA TRP A 138 14.85 -18.04 -2.54
C TRP A 138 15.74 -18.40 -3.75
N GLY A 139 16.88 -17.74 -3.95
CA GLY A 139 17.87 -18.10 -4.97
C GLY A 139 19.03 -18.87 -4.34
#